data_AF-A0A5C4VA36-F1
#
_entry.id   AF-A0A5C4VA36-F1
#
_cell.length_a   1.000
_cell.length_b   1.000
_cell.length_c   1.000
_cell.angle_alpha   90.00
_cell.angle_beta   90.00
_cell.angle_gamma   90.00
#
_symmetry.space_group_name_H-M   'P 1'
#
loop_
_entity.id
_entity.type
_entity.pdbx_description
1 polymer ?
#
loop_
_entity_poly.entity_id
_entity_poly.type
_entity_poly.pdbx_seq_one_letter_code
_entity_poly.pdbx_strand_id
1 'polypeptide(L)'
;MSRDPGALARILRAAARGEFPPADGGVTFVPQPNGRDAGVLGMSAHAVVFADVDPDRVRETLAAASPDPLAAPLGPAFLVALGAHTGRRVNIVDMLTVAPALPGPPTLPLTEVTESDHPRVVRARAHRDEVRVWTTEGGLLALGRGVAGRWEIAVEVEGTAGGRGLGRALALAGRHLLPAGEQLWSQQPPGNARSVRAFQAAGFRPVGGEALLLAE
;
A
#
# COMPACT_ATOMS: atom_id res chain seq x y z
N MET A 1 26.38 -0.32 -7.94
CA MET A 1 25.14 -0.94 -8.47
C MET A 1 24.31 0.15 -9.13
N SER A 2 23.83 -0.08 -10.36
CA SER A 2 22.90 0.83 -11.04
C SER A 2 21.67 1.03 -10.15
N ARG A 3 21.50 2.25 -9.63
CA ARG A 3 20.31 2.64 -8.87
C ARG A 3 19.19 2.86 -9.87
N ASP A 4 18.51 1.80 -10.28
CA ASP A 4 17.36 1.91 -11.15
C ASP A 4 16.15 2.39 -10.31
N PRO A 5 15.71 3.65 -10.47
CA PRO A 5 14.59 4.20 -9.70
C PRO A 5 13.27 3.49 -10.01
N GLY A 6 13.17 2.77 -11.14
CA GLY A 6 12.00 2.00 -11.56
C GLY A 6 11.96 0.57 -11.02
N ALA A 7 12.97 0.12 -10.25
CA ALA A 7 13.05 -1.25 -9.76
C ALA A 7 11.83 -1.66 -8.91
N LEU A 8 11.44 -0.82 -7.93
CA LEU A 8 10.28 -1.10 -7.09
C LEU A 8 8.98 -1.16 -7.90
N ALA A 9 8.80 -0.23 -8.84
CA ALA A 9 7.61 -0.20 -9.71
C ALA A 9 7.50 -1.47 -10.55
N ARG A 10 8.61 -2.03 -11.05
CA ARG A 10 8.59 -3.30 -11.79
C ARG A 10 8.23 -4.49 -10.90
N ILE A 11 8.79 -4.56 -9.68
CA ILE A 11 8.44 -5.61 -8.70
C ILE A 11 6.95 -5.56 -8.39
N LEU A 12 6.40 -4.38 -8.09
CA LEU A 12 4.98 -4.21 -7.81
C LEU A 12 4.11 -4.61 -9.02
N ARG A 13 4.47 -4.19 -10.25
CA ARG A 13 3.73 -4.59 -11.46
C ARG A 13 3.74 -6.10 -11.68
N ALA A 14 4.85 -6.78 -11.39
CA ALA A 14 4.94 -8.24 -11.46
C ALA A 14 4.05 -8.89 -10.39
N ALA A 15 4.16 -8.41 -9.14
CA ALA A 15 3.37 -8.90 -8.02
C ALA A 15 1.84 -8.73 -8.25
N ALA A 16 1.42 -7.67 -8.94
CA ALA A 16 0.02 -7.49 -9.35
C ALA A 16 -0.50 -8.59 -10.30
N ARG A 17 0.38 -9.26 -11.04
CA ARG A 17 0.06 -10.40 -11.90
C ARG A 17 0.25 -11.75 -11.20
N GLY A 18 0.59 -11.75 -9.91
CA GLY A 18 0.93 -12.97 -9.15
C GLY A 18 2.36 -13.47 -9.40
N GLU A 19 3.21 -12.66 -10.02
CA GLU A 19 4.64 -12.97 -10.22
C GLU A 19 5.44 -12.37 -9.05
N PHE A 20 5.77 -13.20 -8.07
CA PHE A 20 6.50 -12.78 -6.87
C PHE A 20 8.02 -12.99 -7.00
N PRO A 21 8.84 -12.28 -6.21
CA PRO A 21 10.25 -12.65 -6.03
C PRO A 21 10.41 -14.11 -5.59
N PRO A 22 11.61 -14.72 -5.76
CA PRO A 22 11.87 -16.07 -5.31
C PRO A 22 11.57 -16.25 -3.81
N ALA A 23 10.87 -17.31 -3.44
CA ALA A 23 10.56 -17.65 -2.06
C ALA A 23 11.77 -18.30 -1.36
N ASP A 24 12.87 -17.55 -1.25
CA ASP A 24 14.19 -18.02 -0.83
C ASP A 24 14.62 -17.51 0.56
N GLY A 25 13.75 -16.79 1.27
CA GLY A 25 14.06 -16.10 2.53
C GLY A 25 14.94 -14.87 2.34
N GLY A 26 15.19 -14.46 1.09
CA GLY A 26 16.07 -13.37 0.74
C GLY A 26 15.48 -11.98 0.97
N VAL A 27 16.36 -10.99 0.90
CA VAL A 27 16.00 -9.57 0.93
C VAL A 27 16.63 -8.86 -0.27
N THR A 28 15.76 -8.28 -1.09
CA THR A 28 16.13 -7.39 -2.19
C THR A 28 16.15 -5.95 -1.70
N PHE A 29 17.24 -5.24 -2.00
CA PHE A 29 17.37 -3.81 -1.72
C PHE A 29 17.19 -3.03 -3.02
N VAL A 30 16.27 -2.07 -3.02
CA VAL A 30 16.04 -1.17 -4.15
C VAL A 30 16.19 0.28 -3.72
N PRO A 31 16.58 1.20 -4.62
CA PRO A 31 16.64 2.63 -4.31
C PRO A 31 15.28 3.15 -3.84
N GLN A 32 15.31 4.21 -3.03
CA GLN A 32 14.10 4.92 -2.64
C GLN A 32 13.46 5.58 -3.89
N PRO A 33 12.18 5.33 -4.22
CA PRO A 33 11.58 5.87 -5.44
C PRO A 33 11.52 7.39 -5.49
N ASN A 34 11.25 8.03 -4.35
CA ASN A 34 11.19 9.49 -4.17
C ASN A 34 11.32 9.84 -2.68
N GLY A 35 11.36 11.13 -2.33
CA GLY A 35 11.51 11.58 -0.94
C GLY A 35 10.41 11.13 0.04
N ARG A 36 9.21 10.78 -0.43
CA ARG A 36 8.10 10.31 0.39
C ARG A 36 8.18 8.80 0.65
N ASP A 37 8.43 8.02 -0.40
CA ASP A 37 8.23 6.58 -0.41
C ASP A 37 9.44 5.83 0.14
N ALA A 38 9.39 5.40 1.40
CA ALA A 38 10.38 4.50 1.99
C ALA A 38 9.69 3.40 2.80
N GLY A 39 10.26 2.19 2.84
CA GLY A 39 9.62 1.10 3.56
C GLY A 39 10.14 -0.30 3.26
N VAL A 40 9.32 -1.27 3.67
CA VAL A 40 9.58 -2.71 3.52
C VAL A 40 8.32 -3.40 2.99
N LEU A 41 8.48 -4.24 1.99
CA LEU A 41 7.46 -5.18 1.53
C LEU A 41 7.85 -6.59 1.96
N GLY A 42 6.90 -7.37 2.47
CA GLY A 42 7.03 -8.81 2.62
C GLY A 42 6.14 -9.52 1.60
N MET A 43 6.75 -10.31 0.71
CA MET A 43 6.08 -11.05 -0.37
C MET A 43 6.53 -12.51 -0.35
N SER A 44 5.69 -13.41 0.15
CA SER A 44 5.87 -14.88 0.05
C SER A 44 7.31 -15.36 0.31
N ALA A 45 7.77 -15.24 1.56
CA ALA A 45 9.13 -15.60 1.97
C ALA A 45 10.26 -14.82 1.26
N HIS A 46 9.98 -13.60 0.79
CA HIS A 46 10.98 -12.66 0.31
C HIS A 46 10.64 -11.25 0.78
N ALA A 47 11.64 -10.45 1.14
CA ALA A 47 11.42 -9.05 1.49
C ALA A 47 12.05 -8.09 0.47
N VAL A 48 11.43 -6.92 0.33
CA VAL A 48 11.97 -5.82 -0.48
C VAL A 48 12.08 -4.60 0.41
N VAL A 49 13.31 -4.15 0.66
CA VAL A 49 13.58 -2.89 1.35
C VAL A 49 13.77 -1.81 0.30
N PHE A 50 12.92 -0.79 0.34
CA PHE A 50 12.99 0.37 -0.55
C PHE A 50 13.31 1.62 0.28
N ALA A 51 14.60 1.89 0.45
CA ALA A 51 15.10 3.02 1.23
C ALA A 51 16.54 3.32 0.79
N ASP A 52 16.96 4.58 0.91
CA ASP A 52 18.33 5.00 0.61
C ASP A 52 19.24 4.75 1.82
N VAL A 53 19.56 3.47 2.04
CA VAL A 53 20.37 2.94 3.14
C VAL A 53 21.51 2.07 2.61
N ASP A 54 22.54 1.86 3.44
CA ASP A 54 23.62 0.92 3.14
C ASP A 54 23.10 -0.53 3.31
N PRO A 55 23.05 -1.35 2.24
CA PRO A 55 22.52 -2.71 2.31
C PRO A 55 23.26 -3.61 3.30
N ASP A 56 24.57 -3.45 3.47
CA ASP A 56 25.36 -4.35 4.33
C ASP A 56 25.02 -4.11 5.80
N ARG A 57 24.93 -2.84 6.20
CA ARG A 57 24.45 -2.44 7.54
C ARG A 57 23.03 -2.92 7.82
N VAL A 58 22.15 -2.89 6.81
CA VAL A 58 20.76 -3.35 6.98
C VAL A 58 20.69 -4.87 7.09
N ARG A 59 21.56 -5.62 6.40
CA ARG A 59 21.67 -7.07 6.57
C ARG A 59 22.13 -7.45 7.98
N GLU A 60 23.10 -6.74 8.55
CA GLU A 60 23.50 -6.92 9.95
C GLU A 60 22.34 -6.64 10.91
N THR A 61 21.59 -5.57 10.65
CA THR A 61 20.40 -5.21 11.44
C THR A 61 19.31 -6.29 11.37
N LEU A 62 19.06 -6.87 10.19
CA LEU A 62 18.13 -7.99 10.00
C LEU A 62 18.55 -9.21 10.81
N ALA A 63 19.83 -9.60 10.72
CA ALA A 63 20.38 -10.76 11.41
C ALA A 63 20.30 -10.61 12.95
N ALA A 64 20.44 -9.38 13.46
CA ALA A 64 20.33 -9.09 14.89
C ALA A 64 18.87 -8.97 15.37
N ALA A 65 17.91 -8.63 14.49
CA ALA A 65 16.55 -8.31 14.87
C ALA A 65 15.68 -9.51 15.23
N SER A 66 15.96 -10.70 14.68
CA SER A 66 15.16 -11.91 14.90
C SER A 66 15.98 -13.17 14.60
N PRO A 67 15.82 -14.25 15.41
CA PRO A 67 16.38 -15.56 15.08
C PRO A 67 15.63 -16.26 13.93
N ASP A 68 14.44 -15.79 13.57
CA ASP A 68 13.68 -16.21 12.39
C ASP A 68 13.90 -15.19 11.25
N PRO A 69 14.67 -15.55 10.20
CA PRO A 69 14.95 -14.68 9.07
C PRO A 69 13.71 -14.33 8.24
N LEU A 70 12.67 -15.17 8.23
CA LEU A 70 11.43 -14.90 7.48
C LEU A 70 10.57 -13.86 8.19
N ALA A 71 10.56 -13.86 9.52
CA ALA A 71 9.83 -12.88 10.32
C ALA A 71 10.57 -11.54 10.46
N ALA A 72 11.90 -11.54 10.36
CA ALA A 72 12.74 -10.36 10.63
C ALA A 72 12.33 -9.09 9.86
N PRO A 73 12.05 -9.11 8.54
CA PRO A 73 11.89 -7.88 7.75
C PRO A 73 10.64 -7.06 8.08
N LEU A 74 9.58 -7.68 8.58
CA LEU A 74 8.37 -6.98 9.05
C LEU A 74 8.24 -7.02 10.58
N GLY A 75 9.28 -7.51 11.27
CA GLY A 75 9.35 -7.57 12.72
C GLY A 75 9.54 -6.19 13.34
N PRO A 76 8.93 -5.91 14.51
CA PRO A 76 9.05 -4.61 15.17
C PRO A 76 10.50 -4.17 15.42
N ALA A 77 11.39 -5.09 15.85
CA ALA A 77 12.78 -4.78 16.14
C ALA A 77 13.53 -4.23 14.91
N PHE A 78 13.33 -4.86 13.75
CA PHE A 78 13.94 -4.40 12.50
C PHE A 78 13.35 -3.08 12.02
N LEU A 79 12.02 -2.95 12.01
CA LEU A 79 11.34 -1.76 11.51
C LEU A 79 11.68 -0.50 12.33
N VAL A 80 11.83 -0.64 13.65
CA VAL A 80 12.29 0.45 14.52
C VAL A 80 13.74 0.83 14.22
N ALA A 81 14.64 -0.15 14.07
CA ALA A 81 16.04 0.10 13.75
C ALA A 81 16.22 0.75 12.37
N LEU A 82 15.48 0.28 11.35
CA LEU A 82 15.46 0.87 10.01
C LEU A 82 14.91 2.29 10.03
N GLY A 83 13.86 2.55 10.83
CA GLY A 83 13.36 3.90 11.09
C GLY A 83 14.45 4.82 11.65
N ALA A 84 15.21 4.37 12.63
CA ALA A 84 16.33 5.12 13.18
C ALA A 84 17.45 5.38 12.16
N HIS A 85 17.75 4.43 11.27
CA HIS A 85 18.73 4.62 10.18
C HIS A 85 18.30 5.63 9.13
N THR A 86 16.99 5.77 8.92
CA THR A 86 16.42 6.64 7.89
C THR A 86 15.91 7.97 8.42
N GLY A 87 15.91 8.18 9.74
CA GLY A 87 15.28 9.34 10.38
C GLY A 87 13.76 9.35 10.20
N ARG A 88 13.14 8.17 10.12
CA ARG A 88 11.70 8.00 9.82
C ARG A 88 11.00 7.19 10.89
N ARG A 89 9.68 7.36 10.96
CA ARG A 89 8.83 6.56 11.85
C ARG A 89 8.11 5.47 11.08
N VAL A 90 8.10 4.26 11.61
CA VAL A 90 7.22 3.20 11.11
C VAL A 90 5.77 3.55 11.41
N ASN A 91 4.89 3.42 10.41
CA ASN A 91 3.45 3.59 10.59
C ASN A 91 2.83 2.32 11.21
N ILE A 92 2.53 1.34 10.36
CA ILE A 92 2.00 0.03 10.71
C ILE A 92 2.37 -0.94 9.57
N VAL A 93 2.28 -2.24 9.83
CA VAL A 93 2.31 -3.26 8.78
C VAL A 93 0.88 -3.47 8.27
N ASP A 94 0.63 -3.06 7.03
CA ASP A 94 -0.64 -3.24 6.34
C ASP A 94 -0.61 -4.51 5.48
N MET A 95 -1.75 -5.18 5.36
CA MET A 95 -1.99 -6.14 4.27
C MET A 95 -2.14 -5.36 2.97
N LEU A 96 -1.23 -5.60 2.04
CA LEU A 96 -1.24 -5.03 0.70
C LEU A 96 -2.06 -5.91 -0.23
N THR A 97 -3.05 -5.31 -0.90
CA THR A 97 -3.91 -6.01 -1.87
C THR A 97 -4.03 -5.25 -3.18
N VAL A 98 -4.37 -5.95 -4.25
CA VAL A 98 -4.47 -5.38 -5.60
C VAL A 98 -5.67 -5.94 -6.37
N ALA A 99 -6.27 -5.12 -7.23
CA ALA A 99 -7.29 -5.53 -8.18
C ALA A 99 -7.09 -4.82 -9.54
N PRO A 100 -7.40 -5.47 -10.67
CA PRO A 100 -7.39 -4.79 -11.96
C PRO A 100 -8.53 -3.77 -12.05
N ALA A 101 -8.28 -2.71 -12.82
CA ALA A 101 -9.33 -1.79 -13.28
C ALA A 101 -10.47 -2.56 -13.97
N LEU A 102 -11.68 -2.02 -13.87
CA LEU A 102 -12.87 -2.56 -14.51
C LEU A 102 -13.36 -1.62 -15.60
N PRO A 103 -13.91 -2.15 -16.71
CA PRO A 103 -14.48 -1.33 -17.77
C PRO A 103 -15.82 -0.71 -17.32
N GLY A 104 -16.19 0.39 -17.98
CA GLY A 104 -17.48 1.07 -17.76
C GLY A 104 -17.52 1.90 -16.47
N PRO A 105 -18.54 2.74 -16.31
CA PRO A 105 -18.68 3.62 -15.15
C PRO A 105 -19.04 2.83 -13.88
N PRO A 106 -18.73 3.37 -12.69
CA PRO A 106 -19.21 2.79 -11.43
C PRO A 106 -20.75 2.83 -11.37
N THR A 107 -21.36 1.78 -10.81
CA THR A 107 -22.81 1.73 -10.58
C THR A 107 -23.25 2.51 -9.34
N LEU A 108 -22.33 2.75 -8.41
CA LEU A 108 -22.57 3.57 -7.22
C LEU A 108 -22.59 5.05 -7.65
N PRO A 109 -23.62 5.83 -7.29
CA PRO A 109 -23.65 7.26 -7.60
C PRO A 109 -22.51 7.95 -6.83
N LEU A 110 -21.57 8.53 -7.56
CA LEU A 110 -20.40 9.19 -7.02
C LEU A 110 -20.31 10.60 -7.57
N THR A 111 -20.08 11.56 -6.68
CA THR A 111 -19.83 12.96 -7.04
C THR A 111 -18.37 13.27 -6.73
N GLU A 112 -17.60 13.69 -7.73
CA GLU A 112 -16.23 14.14 -7.51
C GLU A 112 -16.23 15.46 -6.73
N VAL A 113 -15.38 15.56 -5.71
CA VAL A 113 -15.20 16.76 -4.89
C VAL A 113 -13.74 17.18 -4.94
N THR A 114 -13.50 18.48 -5.14
CA THR A 114 -12.16 19.04 -5.24
C THR A 114 -11.64 19.56 -3.90
N GLU A 115 -12.54 20.09 -3.06
CA GLU A 115 -12.23 20.64 -1.74
C GLU A 115 -12.88 19.80 -0.64
N SER A 116 -12.05 19.28 0.28
CA SER A 116 -12.51 18.54 1.44
C SER A 116 -11.42 18.48 2.51
N ASP A 117 -11.77 18.89 3.73
CA ASP A 117 -10.92 18.80 4.92
C ASP A 117 -11.15 17.50 5.71
N HIS A 118 -11.89 16.54 5.13
CA HIS A 118 -12.17 15.28 5.80
C HIS A 118 -10.84 14.58 6.17
N PRO A 119 -10.65 14.06 7.40
CA PRO A 119 -9.37 13.48 7.83
C PRO A 119 -8.81 12.39 6.89
N ARG A 120 -9.69 11.60 6.28
CA ARG A 120 -9.33 10.60 5.25
C ARG A 120 -8.72 11.23 3.99
N VAL A 121 -9.23 12.38 3.55
CA VAL A 121 -8.74 13.13 2.38
C VAL A 121 -7.40 13.78 2.69
N VAL A 122 -7.29 14.44 3.85
CA VAL A 122 -6.02 15.00 4.35
C VAL A 122 -4.94 13.92 4.39
N ARG A 123 -5.26 12.75 4.96
CA ARG A 123 -4.34 11.60 4.97
C ARG A 123 -3.99 11.12 3.56
N ALA A 124 -4.96 11.04 2.64
CA ALA A 124 -4.68 10.62 1.26
C ALA A 124 -3.69 11.57 0.58
N ARG A 125 -3.87 12.89 0.73
CA ARG A 125 -2.98 13.92 0.18
C ARG A 125 -1.57 13.87 0.79
N ALA A 126 -1.43 13.48 2.05
CA ALA A 126 -0.12 13.32 2.69
C ALA A 126 0.68 12.11 2.18
N HIS A 127 0.01 11.09 1.65
CA HIS A 127 0.65 9.82 1.26
C HIS A 127 0.62 9.53 -0.25
N ARG A 128 -0.03 10.38 -1.05
CA ARG A 128 -0.24 10.16 -2.49
C ARG A 128 -0.20 11.46 -3.26
N ASP A 129 0.24 11.38 -4.50
CA ASP A 129 0.12 12.44 -5.49
C ASP A 129 -1.19 12.30 -6.27
N GLU A 130 -1.56 13.35 -7.02
CA GLU A 130 -2.70 13.32 -7.96
C GLU A 130 -4.01 12.86 -7.29
N VAL A 131 -4.24 13.28 -6.04
CA VAL A 131 -5.38 12.81 -5.25
C VAL A 131 -6.69 13.37 -5.80
N ARG A 132 -7.62 12.46 -6.11
CA ARG A 132 -9.00 12.75 -6.51
C ARG A 132 -9.95 12.09 -5.53
N VAL A 133 -11.06 12.75 -5.23
CA VAL A 133 -11.98 12.33 -4.16
C VAL A 133 -13.40 12.30 -4.70
N TRP A 134 -14.14 11.26 -4.34
CA TRP A 134 -15.56 11.13 -4.64
C TRP A 134 -16.35 10.86 -3.37
N THR A 135 -17.55 11.41 -3.30
CA THR A 135 -18.49 11.20 -2.20
C THR A 135 -19.77 10.55 -2.71
N THR A 136 -20.44 9.87 -1.80
CA THR A 136 -21.80 9.33 -1.92
C THR A 136 -22.48 9.52 -0.56
N GLU A 137 -23.77 9.29 -0.47
CA GLU A 137 -24.45 9.19 0.82
C GLU A 137 -23.74 8.15 1.72
N GLY A 138 -23.28 8.60 2.90
CA GLY A 138 -22.68 7.74 3.93
C GLY A 138 -21.24 7.30 3.68
N GLY A 139 -20.53 7.86 2.69
CA GLY A 139 -19.12 7.51 2.50
C GLY A 139 -18.39 8.27 1.40
N LEU A 140 -17.09 8.04 1.35
CA LEU A 140 -16.21 8.62 0.35
C LEU A 140 -15.15 7.62 -0.09
N LEU A 141 -14.60 7.83 -1.28
CA LEU A 141 -13.39 7.17 -1.75
C LEU A 141 -12.40 8.21 -2.27
N ALA A 142 -11.11 7.95 -2.08
CA ALA A 142 -10.02 8.74 -2.63
C ALA A 142 -9.11 7.84 -3.46
N LEU A 143 -8.74 8.30 -4.65
CA LEU A 143 -7.72 7.69 -5.50
C LEU A 143 -6.50 8.60 -5.59
N GLY A 144 -5.33 8.03 -5.81
CA GLY A 144 -4.11 8.79 -6.09
C GLY A 144 -2.93 7.89 -6.42
N ARG A 145 -1.77 8.49 -6.67
CA ARG A 145 -0.50 7.81 -6.95
C ARG A 145 0.30 7.66 -5.65
N GLY A 146 0.35 6.44 -5.13
CA GLY A 146 1.11 6.11 -3.91
C GLY A 146 2.51 5.59 -4.21
N VAL A 147 2.91 4.55 -3.48
CA VAL A 147 4.27 4.00 -3.51
C VAL A 147 4.72 3.68 -4.94
N ALA A 148 5.85 4.25 -5.35
CA ALA A 148 6.42 4.09 -6.68
C ALA A 148 5.43 4.38 -7.83
N GLY A 149 4.51 5.32 -7.61
CA GLY A 149 3.54 5.77 -8.62
C GLY A 149 2.40 4.78 -8.91
N ARG A 150 2.21 3.75 -8.09
CA ARG A 150 1.06 2.84 -8.25
C ARG A 150 -0.24 3.57 -7.91
N TRP A 151 -1.33 3.24 -8.59
CA TRP A 151 -2.65 3.73 -8.21
C TRP A 151 -3.07 3.10 -6.89
N GLU A 152 -3.56 3.91 -5.97
CA GLU A 152 -4.04 3.48 -4.67
C GLU A 152 -5.43 4.03 -4.36
N ILE A 153 -6.19 3.26 -3.58
CA ILE A 153 -7.51 3.66 -3.08
C ILE A 153 -7.53 3.69 -1.55
N ALA A 154 -8.26 4.67 -1.01
CA ALA A 154 -8.75 4.65 0.36
C ALA A 154 -10.26 4.92 0.37
N VAL A 155 -10.98 4.30 1.32
CA VAL A 155 -12.42 4.51 1.50
C VAL A 155 -12.72 4.85 2.95
N GLU A 156 -13.76 5.64 3.18
CA GLU A 156 -14.36 5.87 4.48
C GLU A 156 -15.86 5.59 4.39
N VAL A 157 -16.41 4.98 5.43
CA VAL A 157 -17.86 4.79 5.60
C VAL A 157 -18.27 5.44 6.90
N GLU A 158 -19.27 6.32 6.83
CA GLU A 158 -19.78 7.06 7.98
C GLU A 158 -20.56 6.15 8.93
N GLY A 159 -20.23 6.20 10.23
CA GLY A 159 -21.04 5.65 11.32
C GLY A 159 -21.65 4.25 11.09
N THR A 160 -22.95 4.12 11.36
CA THR A 160 -23.72 2.87 11.29
C THR A 160 -24.01 2.39 9.87
N ALA A 161 -23.63 3.13 8.81
CA ALA A 161 -23.71 2.66 7.43
C ALA A 161 -22.75 1.49 7.14
N GLY A 162 -21.82 1.22 8.06
CA GLY A 162 -20.87 0.09 8.03
C GLY A 162 -21.46 -1.33 8.00
N GLY A 163 -22.79 -1.48 7.90
CA GLY A 163 -23.49 -2.77 7.84
C GLY A 163 -24.15 -3.13 6.50
N ARG A 164 -24.19 -2.23 5.51
CA ARG A 164 -24.94 -2.43 4.25
C ARG A 164 -24.06 -2.75 3.02
N GLY A 165 -22.79 -3.08 3.23
CA GLY A 165 -21.86 -3.38 2.14
C GLY A 165 -21.30 -2.14 1.43
N LEU A 166 -21.51 -0.92 1.95
CA LEU A 166 -21.03 0.31 1.30
C LEU A 166 -19.51 0.32 1.09
N GLY A 167 -18.72 -0.17 2.05
CA GLY A 167 -17.26 -0.27 1.88
C GLY A 167 -16.85 -1.16 0.69
N ARG A 168 -17.58 -2.26 0.46
CA ARG A 168 -17.39 -3.12 -0.72
C ARG A 168 -17.79 -2.38 -1.99
N ALA A 169 -18.92 -1.68 -1.97
CA ALA A 169 -19.41 -0.92 -3.12
C ALA A 169 -18.43 0.20 -3.51
N LEU A 170 -17.89 0.95 -2.54
CA LEU A 170 -16.87 1.98 -2.77
C LEU A 170 -15.58 1.39 -3.34
N ALA A 171 -15.08 0.30 -2.77
CA ALA A 171 -13.88 -0.38 -3.28
C ALA A 171 -14.07 -0.91 -4.71
N LEU A 172 -15.26 -1.45 -5.02
CA LEU A 172 -15.60 -1.88 -6.38
C LEU A 172 -15.71 -0.69 -7.33
N ALA A 173 -16.39 0.38 -6.94
CA ALA A 173 -16.57 1.58 -7.74
C ALA A 173 -15.21 2.23 -8.09
N GLY A 174 -14.26 2.25 -7.15
CA GLY A 174 -12.91 2.73 -7.41
C GLY A 174 -12.19 2.02 -8.57
N ARG A 175 -12.47 0.73 -8.79
CA ARG A 175 -11.88 -0.02 -9.91
C ARG A 175 -12.38 0.46 -11.28
N HIS A 176 -13.58 1.03 -11.34
CA HIS A 176 -14.18 1.59 -12.55
C HIS A 176 -13.71 3.00 -12.87
N LEU A 177 -13.03 3.67 -11.94
CA LEU A 177 -12.56 5.05 -12.10
C LEU A 177 -11.14 5.16 -12.69
N LEU A 178 -10.50 4.02 -12.96
CA LEU A 178 -9.14 3.95 -13.49
C LEU A 178 -9.12 3.80 -15.01
N PRO A 179 -8.04 4.25 -15.67
CA PRO A 179 -7.77 3.87 -17.04
C PRO A 179 -7.72 2.35 -17.22
N ALA A 180 -8.12 1.86 -18.39
CA ALA A 180 -8.05 0.45 -18.73
C ALA A 180 -6.61 -0.07 -18.66
N GLY A 181 -6.43 -1.30 -18.14
CA GLY A 181 -5.13 -1.95 -18.00
C GLY A 181 -4.35 -1.57 -16.72
N GLU A 182 -4.80 -0.55 -15.98
CA GLU A 182 -4.19 -0.17 -14.70
C GLU A 182 -4.58 -1.14 -13.57
N GLN A 183 -3.76 -1.11 -12.51
CA GLN A 183 -3.95 -1.91 -11.29
C GLN A 183 -4.21 -0.98 -10.11
N LEU A 184 -5.23 -1.29 -9.31
CA LEU A 184 -5.58 -0.54 -8.11
C LEU A 184 -5.11 -1.25 -6.86
N TRP A 185 -4.30 -0.57 -6.06
CA TRP A 185 -3.74 -1.09 -4.83
C TRP A 185 -4.46 -0.54 -3.60
N SER A 186 -4.41 -1.30 -2.51
CA SER A 186 -4.93 -0.83 -1.24
C SER A 186 -4.20 -1.48 -0.07
N GLN A 187 -4.07 -0.71 1.01
CA GLN A 187 -3.45 -1.11 2.26
C GLN A 187 -4.51 -1.19 3.35
N GLN A 188 -4.58 -2.32 4.06
CA GLN A 188 -5.46 -2.48 5.21
C GLN A 188 -4.67 -3.00 6.42
N PRO A 189 -4.77 -2.35 7.60
CA PRO A 189 -4.27 -2.95 8.83
C PRO A 189 -4.98 -4.29 9.04
N PRO A 190 -4.28 -5.39 9.34
CA PRO A 190 -4.92 -6.70 9.54
C PRO A 190 -5.99 -6.68 10.65
N GLY A 191 -5.84 -5.80 11.65
CA GLY A 191 -6.84 -5.59 12.70
C GLY A 191 -8.16 -4.96 12.22
N ASN A 192 -8.19 -4.32 11.05
CA ASN A 192 -9.40 -3.80 10.43
C ASN A 192 -10.07 -4.87 9.55
N ALA A 193 -10.56 -5.93 10.19
CA ALA A 193 -11.16 -7.08 9.51
C ALA A 193 -12.35 -6.69 8.59
N ARG A 194 -13.07 -5.61 8.91
CA ARG A 194 -14.16 -5.09 8.07
C ARG A 194 -13.63 -4.58 6.73
N SER A 195 -12.58 -3.75 6.75
CA SER A 195 -11.95 -3.24 5.53
C SER A 195 -11.34 -4.38 4.72
N VAL A 196 -10.61 -5.28 5.37
CA VAL A 196 -10.03 -6.49 4.76
C VAL A 196 -11.09 -7.28 3.96
N ARG A 197 -12.23 -7.59 4.59
CA ARG A 197 -13.32 -8.33 3.95
C ARG A 197 -14.00 -7.54 2.83
N ALA A 198 -14.17 -6.22 3.00
CA ALA A 198 -14.79 -5.36 1.99
C ALA A 198 -13.97 -5.33 0.70
N PHE A 199 -12.64 -5.13 0.80
CA PHE A 199 -11.74 -5.12 -0.34
C PHE A 199 -11.64 -6.48 -1.03
N GLN A 200 -11.54 -7.58 -0.26
CA GLN A 200 -11.57 -8.92 -0.84
C GLN A 200 -12.88 -9.21 -1.58
N ALA A 201 -14.02 -8.83 -1.01
CA ALA A 201 -15.33 -9.00 -1.66
C ALA A 201 -15.52 -8.07 -2.89
N ALA A 202 -14.72 -7.01 -3.00
CA ALA A 202 -14.63 -6.15 -4.17
C ALA A 202 -13.63 -6.66 -5.23
N GLY A 203 -13.01 -7.82 -5.01
CA GLY A 203 -12.11 -8.49 -5.95
C GLY A 203 -10.62 -8.20 -5.76
N PHE A 204 -10.24 -7.51 -4.68
CA PHE A 204 -8.83 -7.31 -4.33
C PHE A 204 -8.21 -8.59 -3.78
N ARG A 205 -7.00 -8.92 -4.25
CA ARG A 205 -6.26 -10.11 -3.86
C ARG A 205 -5.03 -9.73 -3.04
N PRO A 206 -4.72 -10.44 -1.94
CA PRO A 206 -3.51 -10.22 -1.17
C PRO A 206 -2.24 -10.41 -2.01
N VAL A 207 -1.30 -9.50 -1.81
CA VAL A 207 0.04 -9.53 -2.40
C VAL A 207 1.11 -9.76 -1.33
N GLY A 208 0.93 -9.18 -0.14
CA GLY A 208 1.93 -9.25 0.92
C GLY A 208 1.65 -8.30 2.08
N GLY A 209 2.67 -8.09 2.91
CA GLY A 209 2.69 -7.06 3.94
C GLY A 209 3.46 -5.83 3.45
N GLU A 210 3.05 -4.64 3.87
CA GLU A 210 3.74 -3.38 3.58
C GLU A 210 3.89 -2.56 4.87
N ALA A 211 5.13 -2.16 5.18
CA ALA A 211 5.44 -1.23 6.24
C ALA A 211 6.01 0.06 5.63
N LEU A 212 5.29 1.17 5.77
CA LEU A 212 5.76 2.48 5.32
C LEU A 212 6.55 3.20 6.44
N LEU A 213 7.64 3.84 6.05
CA LEU A 213 8.49 4.71 6.87
C LEU A 213 8.18 6.17 6.53
N LEU A 214 7.52 6.84 7.46
CA LEU A 214 7.08 8.22 7.30
C LEU A 214 8.20 9.19 7.67
N ALA A 215 8.47 10.15 6.78
CA ALA A 215 9.25 11.34 7.14
C ALA A 215 8.45 12.22 8.10
N GLU A 216 9.14 12.87 9.03
CA GLU A 216 8.55 13.89 9.91
C GLU A 216 8.28 15.20 9.17
#